data_AF-A0A535EDU0-F1
#
_entry.id   AF-A0A535EDU0-F1
#
_cell.length_a   1.000
_cell.length_b   1.000
_cell.length_c   1.000
_cell.angle_alpha   90.00
_cell.angle_beta   90.00
_cell.angle_gamma   90.00
#
_symmetry.space_group_name_H-M   'P 1'
#
loop_
_entity.id
_entity.type
_entity.pdbx_description
1 polymer ?
#
loop_
_entity_poly.entity_id
_entity_poly.type
_entity_poly.pdbx_seq_one_letter_code
_entity_poly.pdbx_strand_id
1 'polypeptide(L)'
;MQARVRRRGYTRLSRKLQANFPKEAVEAAGLRPGDQLRAEAVGPGEIRFVRVRDPLEALDELAHEFAGMYPPGYLDELRNEWDDR
;
A
#
# COMPACT_ATOMS: atom_id res chain seq x y z
N MET A 1 -36.62 13.27 -14.15
CA MET A 1 -35.18 12.96 -13.95
C MET A 1 -34.76 11.98 -15.03
N GLN A 2 -33.92 12.38 -15.99
CA GLN A 2 -33.38 11.42 -16.98
C GLN A 2 -32.40 10.47 -16.28
N ALA A 3 -32.62 9.17 -16.40
CA ALA A 3 -31.70 8.16 -15.94
C ALA A 3 -30.39 8.28 -16.74
N ARG A 4 -29.30 8.67 -16.08
CA ARG A 4 -27.98 8.66 -16.71
C ARG A 4 -27.63 7.23 -17.09
N VAL A 5 -27.47 6.98 -18.39
CA VAL A 5 -26.96 5.71 -18.92
C VAL A 5 -25.58 5.48 -18.30
N ARG A 6 -25.47 4.45 -17.44
CA ARG A 6 -24.20 4.04 -16.83
C ARG A 6 -23.44 3.16 -17.82
N ARG A 7 -22.28 3.61 -18.27
CA ARG A 7 -21.32 2.76 -18.98
C ARG A 7 -20.51 1.97 -17.95
N ARG A 8 -20.62 0.63 -17.98
CA ARG A 8 -19.92 -0.26 -17.03
C ARG A 8 -18.41 -0.04 -17.12
N GLY A 9 -17.74 0.05 -15.97
CA GLY A 9 -16.31 0.35 -15.88
C GLY A 9 -15.92 1.83 -15.99
N TYR A 10 -16.87 2.74 -16.23
CA TYR A 10 -16.58 4.17 -16.36
C TYR A 10 -17.21 4.96 -15.22
N THR A 11 -16.41 5.88 -14.69
CA THR A 11 -16.84 6.87 -13.71
C THR A 11 -16.58 8.28 -14.26
N ARG A 12 -17.45 9.21 -13.89
CA ARG A 12 -17.22 10.64 -14.15
C ARG A 12 -16.47 11.25 -12.98
N LEU A 13 -15.36 11.93 -13.27
CA LEU A 13 -14.70 12.80 -12.30
C LEU A 13 -15.62 14.00 -11.99
N SER A 14 -16.01 14.12 -10.73
CA SER A 14 -16.84 15.23 -10.25
C SER A 14 -16.02 16.52 -10.11
N ARG A 15 -16.71 17.65 -9.89
CA ARG A 15 -16.06 18.94 -9.62
C ARG A 15 -15.21 18.94 -8.35
N LYS A 16 -15.48 18.04 -7.40
CA LYS A 16 -14.68 17.84 -6.18
C LYS A 16 -13.47 16.92 -6.40
N LEU A 17 -13.16 16.60 -7.66
CA LEU A 17 -12.11 15.64 -8.03
C LEU A 17 -12.33 14.24 -7.46
N GLN A 18 -13.59 13.91 -7.14
CA GLN A 18 -13.98 12.58 -6.69
C GLN A 18 -14.50 11.77 -7.87
N ALA A 19 -14.01 10.54 -7.96
CA ALA A 19 -14.43 9.50 -8.87
C ALA A 19 -14.67 8.25 -8.02
N ASN A 20 -15.80 7.57 -8.22
CA ASN A 20 -16.02 6.27 -7.59
C ASN A 20 -15.24 5.18 -8.35
N PHE A 21 -14.67 4.23 -7.62
CA PHE A 21 -13.92 3.15 -8.23
C PHE A 21 -14.87 2.03 -8.69
N PRO A 22 -14.84 1.61 -9.97
CA PRO A 22 -15.60 0.45 -10.41
C PRO A 22 -15.15 -0.79 -9.64
N LYS A 23 -16.12 -1.58 -9.13
CA LYS A 23 -15.85 -2.76 -8.30
C LYS A 23 -14.84 -3.73 -8.93
N GLU A 24 -15.02 -4.04 -10.21
CA GLU A 24 -14.14 -4.94 -10.97
C GLU A 24 -12.69 -4.43 -11.03
N ALA A 25 -12.50 -3.11 -11.13
CA ALA A 25 -11.17 -2.51 -11.16
C ALA A 25 -10.50 -2.56 -9.78
N VAL A 26 -11.26 -2.37 -8.70
CA VAL A 26 -10.77 -2.50 -7.31
C VAL A 26 -10.33 -3.93 -7.02
N GLU A 27 -11.16 -4.90 -7.40
CA GLU A 27 -10.86 -6.33 -7.21
C GLU A 27 -9.63 -6.77 -8.01
N ALA A 28 -9.54 -6.38 -9.29
CA ALA A 28 -8.38 -6.68 -10.13
C ALA A 28 -7.08 -6.02 -9.62
N ALA A 29 -7.18 -4.84 -9.00
CA ALA A 29 -6.04 -4.17 -8.37
C ALA A 29 -5.71 -4.73 -6.98
N GLY A 30 -6.49 -5.70 -6.46
CA GLY A 30 -6.32 -6.28 -5.14
C GLY A 30 -6.59 -5.31 -3.98
N LEU A 31 -7.20 -4.15 -4.25
CA LEU A 31 -7.48 -3.09 -3.28
C LEU A 31 -8.69 -3.45 -2.40
N ARG A 32 -8.74 -2.88 -1.19
CA ARG A 32 -9.81 -3.12 -0.21
C ARG A 32 -10.28 -1.78 0.39
N PRO A 33 -11.57 -1.68 0.79
CA PRO A 33 -12.02 -0.55 1.59
C PRO A 33 -11.16 -0.40 2.85
N GLY A 34 -10.68 0.82 3.12
CA GLY A 34 -9.76 1.10 4.22
C GLY A 34 -8.29 1.26 3.79
N ASP A 35 -7.92 0.78 2.60
CA ASP A 35 -6.57 0.98 2.08
C ASP A 35 -6.23 2.47 1.95
N GLN A 36 -5.05 2.85 2.44
CA GLN A 36 -4.47 4.16 2.14
C GLN A 36 -3.81 4.12 0.76
N LEU A 37 -4.18 5.07 -0.11
CA LEU A 37 -3.68 5.15 -1.48
C LEU A 37 -2.92 6.45 -1.71
N ARG A 38 -1.77 6.37 -2.37
CA ARG A 38 -1.04 7.52 -2.91
C ARG A 38 -1.45 7.72 -4.36
N ALA A 39 -1.89 8.93 -4.70
CA ALA A 39 -2.25 9.31 -6.07
C ALA A 39 -1.05 9.97 -6.77
N GLU A 40 -0.75 9.53 -7.99
CA GLU A 40 0.37 10.03 -8.78
C GLU A 40 -0.07 10.27 -10.22
N ALA A 41 0.37 11.39 -10.81
CA ALA A 41 0.21 11.62 -12.24
C ALA A 41 1.25 10.80 -12.99
N VAL A 42 0.81 9.92 -13.88
CA VAL A 42 1.70 9.14 -14.76
C VAL A 42 1.96 9.89 -16.07
N GLY A 43 0.96 10.63 -16.54
CA GLY A 43 1.01 11.41 -17.77
C GLY A 43 -0.29 12.17 -18.03
N PRO A 44 -0.44 12.79 -19.20
CA PRO A 44 -1.65 13.53 -19.56
C PRO A 44 -2.91 12.66 -19.47
N GLY A 45 -3.82 12.97 -18.56
CA GLY A 45 -5.09 12.26 -18.38
C GLY A 45 -5.00 10.94 -17.60
N GLU A 46 -3.84 10.58 -17.04
CA GLU A 46 -3.64 9.34 -16.29
C GLU A 46 -3.20 9.63 -14.85
N ILE A 47 -4.00 9.11 -13.90
CA ILE A 47 -3.67 9.10 -12.47
C ILE A 47 -3.57 7.64 -12.04
N ARG A 48 -2.46 7.27 -11.41
CA ARG A 48 -2.25 5.98 -10.78
C ARG A 48 -2.47 6.12 -9.27
N PHE A 49 -3.19 5.17 -8.70
CA PHE A 49 -3.31 5.02 -7.26
C PHE A 49 -2.51 3.79 -6.83
N VAL A 50 -1.57 3.98 -5.92
CA VAL A 50 -0.72 2.90 -5.38
C VAL A 50 -1.03 2.74 -3.91
N ARG A 51 -1.26 1.50 -3.45
CA ARG A 51 -1.44 1.21 -2.03
C ARG A 51 -0.18 1.58 -1.27
N VAL A 52 -0.34 2.37 -0.22
CA VAL A 52 0.70 2.61 0.78
C VAL A 52 0.72 1.41 1.71
N ARG A 53 1.87 0.73 1.82
CA ARG A 53 2.09 -0.27 2.86
C ARG A 53 2.53 0.44 4.13
N ASP A 54 2.02 0.00 5.28
CA ASP A 54 2.53 0.49 6.55
C ASP A 54 4.00 0.08 6.68
N PRO A 55 4.94 1.01 6.92
CA PRO A 55 6.34 0.66 7.15
C PRO A 55 6.53 -0.36 8.27
N LEU A 56 5.66 -0.38 9.28
CA LEU A 56 5.69 -1.36 10.37
C LEU A 56 5.25 -2.75 9.89
N GLU A 57 4.22 -2.85 9.05
CA GLU A 57 3.84 -4.14 8.44
C GLU A 57 4.97 -4.67 7.55
N ALA A 58 5.60 -3.79 6.76
CA ALA A 58 6.75 -4.18 5.95
C ALA A 58 7.95 -4.62 6.79
N LEU A 59 8.17 -3.98 7.95
CA LEU A 59 9.23 -4.36 8.89
C LEU A 59 8.92 -5.70 9.57
N ASP A 60 7.66 -5.97 9.91
CA ASP A 60 7.24 -7.23 10.53
C ASP A 60 7.38 -8.40 9.54
N GLU A 61 6.96 -8.21 8.28
CA GLU A 61 7.21 -9.17 7.19
C GLU A 61 8.72 -9.49 7.05
N LEU A 62 9.55 -8.44 7.06
CA LEU A 62 11.01 -8.59 6.98
C LEU A 62 11.58 -9.26 8.23
N ALA A 63 11.15 -8.88 9.42
CA ALA A 63 11.59 -9.49 10.66
C ALA A 63 11.24 -10.99 10.71
N HIS A 64 10.08 -11.36 10.16
CA HIS A 64 9.66 -12.75 10.05
C HIS A 64 10.50 -13.54 9.04
N GLU A 65 10.82 -12.97 7.88
CA GLU A 65 11.70 -13.60 6.88
C GLU A 65 13.12 -13.83 7.43
N PHE A 66 13.61 -12.92 8.27
CA PHE A 66 14.94 -12.98 8.87
C PHE A 66 14.95 -13.62 10.27
N ALA A 67 13.81 -14.15 10.72
CA ALA A 67 13.69 -14.79 12.02
C ALA A 67 14.61 -16.02 12.10
N GLY A 68 15.47 -16.05 13.13
CA GLY A 68 16.42 -17.15 13.34
C GLY A 68 17.74 -17.03 12.57
N MET A 69 18.00 -15.89 11.92
CA MET A 69 19.29 -15.63 11.25
C MET A 69 20.48 -15.60 12.22
N TYR A 70 20.25 -15.16 13.47
CA TYR A 70 21.28 -15.09 14.50
C TYR A 70 21.06 -16.16 15.56
N PRO A 71 22.13 -16.82 16.04
CA PRO A 71 22.02 -17.80 17.10
C PRO A 71 21.59 -17.14 18.43
N PRO A 72 21.00 -17.91 19.36
CA PRO A 72 20.68 -17.41 20.69
C PRO A 72 21.91 -16.78 21.35
N GLY A 73 21.75 -15.59 21.96
CA GLY A 73 22.83 -14.87 22.65
C GLY A 73 23.73 -14.01 21.76
N TYR A 74 23.64 -14.12 20.43
CA TYR A 74 24.50 -13.37 19.50
C TYR A 74 24.46 -11.84 19.69
N LEU A 75 23.26 -11.28 19.94
CA LEU A 75 23.12 -9.83 20.14
C LEU A 75 23.67 -9.37 21.48
N ASP A 76 23.67 -10.23 22.50
CA ASP A 76 24.24 -9.92 23.81
C ASP A 76 25.77 -9.93 23.73
N GLU A 77 26.35 -10.91 23.02
CA GLU A 77 27.79 -10.94 22.71
C GLU A 77 28.24 -9.68 21.97
N LEU A 78 27.50 -9.30 20.92
CA LEU A 78 27.79 -8.10 20.14
C LEU A 78 27.67 -6.80 20.97
N ARG A 79 26.71 -6.74 21.91
CA ARG A 79 26.53 -5.59 22.78
C ARG A 79 27.67 -5.45 23.78
N ASN A 80 28.09 -6.55 24.37
CA ASN A 80 29.17 -6.56 25.35
C ASN A 80 30.53 -6.17 24.73
N GLU A 81 30.75 -6.41 23.43
CA GLU A 81 31.98 -6.00 22.73
C GLU A 81 32.20 -4.46 22.76
N TRP A 82 31.12 -3.67 22.80
CA TRP A 82 31.20 -2.21 22.74
C TRP A 82 31.35 -1.55 24.12
N ASP A 83 30.96 -2.25 25.18
CA ASP A 83 31.12 -1.80 26.57
C ASP A 83 32.53 -2.06 27.12
N ASP A 84 33.32 -2.92 26.44
CA ASP A 84 34.73 -3.22 26.76
C ASP A 84 35.74 -2.27 26.05
N ARG A 85 35.29 -1.15 25.48
CA ARG A 85 36.12 -0.06 24.91
C ARG A 85 36.03 1.23 25.71
#